data_AF-A0A511DZN8-F1
#
_entry.id   AF-A0A511DZN8-F1
#
_cell.length_a   1.000
_cell.length_b   1.000
_cell.length_c   1.000
_cell.angle_alpha   90.00
_cell.angle_beta   90.00
_cell.angle_gamma   90.00
#
_symmetry.space_group_name_H-M   'P 1'
#
loop_
_entity.id
_entity.type
_entity.pdbx_description
1 polymer ?
#
loop_
_entity_poly.entity_id
_entity_poly.type
_entity_poly.pdbx_seq_one_letter_code
_entity_poly.pdbx_strand_id
1 'polypeptide(L)'
;MKKIKVRKIGNSLGVILPKSTGIHEGDELYFMQKGERLILDMTEADINRARTIIEKGFDDFKYNRTLTEDEMAKLLGKYGWHK
;
A
#
# COMPACT_ATOMS: atom_id res chain seq x y z
N MET A 1 21.87 11.04 -11.42
CA MET A 1 21.75 11.46 -10.00
C MET A 1 20.93 12.74 -9.91
N LYS A 2 19.88 12.79 -9.09
CA LYS A 2 19.11 14.02 -8.85
C LYS A 2 19.47 14.60 -7.49
N LYS A 3 19.70 15.92 -7.43
CA LYS A 3 19.87 16.64 -6.16
C LYS A 3 18.50 16.79 -5.50
N ILE A 4 18.38 16.39 -4.24
CA ILE A 4 17.18 16.63 -3.42
C ILE A 4 17.45 17.80 -2.47
N LYS A 5 16.42 18.61 -2.21
CA LYS A 5 16.53 19.79 -1.35
C LYS A 5 15.95 19.47 0.02
N VAL A 6 16.73 19.77 1.06
CA VAL A 6 16.27 19.77 2.45
C VAL A 6 15.45 21.04 2.70
N ARG A 7 14.31 20.92 3.37
CA ARG A 7 13.44 22.04 3.73
C ARG A 7 12.97 21.91 5.18
N LYS A 8 12.62 23.04 5.80
CA LYS A 8 11.97 23.06 7.11
C LYS A 8 10.50 22.66 6.97
N ILE A 9 10.03 21.74 7.80
CA ILE A 9 8.63 21.29 7.92
C ILE A 9 8.25 21.40 9.39
N GLY A 10 7.47 22.43 9.75
CA GLY A 10 7.20 22.74 11.15
C GLY A 10 8.50 23.00 11.92
N ASN A 11 8.74 22.21 12.98
CA ASN A 11 9.97 22.25 13.78
C ASN A 11 11.04 21.24 13.33
N SER A 12 10.82 20.55 12.22
CA SER A 12 11.67 19.48 11.72
C SER A 12 12.30 19.83 10.36
N LEU A 13 13.26 19.02 9.94
CA LEU A 13 13.77 19.01 8.57
C LEU A 13 13.12 17.87 7.79
N GLY A 14 12.83 18.12 6.51
CA GLY A 14 12.34 17.12 5.58
C GLY A 14 13.00 17.25 4.21
N VAL A 15 12.81 16.22 3.39
CA VAL A 15 13.30 16.17 2.02
C VAL A 15 12.13 15.96 1.06
N ILE A 16 12.22 16.55 -0.14
CA ILE A 16 11.25 16.27 -1.19
C ILE A 16 11.75 15.05 -1.97
N LEU A 17 11.03 13.94 -1.83
CA LEU A 17 11.33 12.70 -2.53
C LEU A 17 10.64 12.72 -3.91
N PRO A 18 11.34 12.35 -5.00
CA PRO A 18 10.72 12.23 -6.32
C PRO A 18 9.62 11.18 -6.33
N LYS A 19 8.52 11.40 -7.08
CA LYS A 19 7.45 10.39 -7.23
C LYS A 19 7.93 9.02 -7.74
N SER A 20 9.06 9.00 -8.45
CA SER A 20 9.68 7.77 -8.95
C SER A 20 10.26 6.86 -7.86
N THR A 21 10.31 7.29 -6.59
CA THR A 21 10.77 6.43 -5.48
C THR A 21 9.73 5.39 -5.07
N GLY A 22 8.46 5.56 -5.44
CA GLY A 22 7.37 4.65 -5.02
C GLY A 22 6.98 4.78 -3.54
N ILE A 23 7.43 5.85 -2.86
CA ILE A 23 7.02 6.17 -1.48
C ILE A 23 5.68 6.89 -1.52
N HIS A 24 4.76 6.48 -0.66
CA HIS A 24 3.41 7.03 -0.55
C HIS A 24 3.25 7.82 0.76
N GLU A 25 2.24 8.68 0.80
CA GLU A 25 1.86 9.35 2.05
C GLU A 25 1.40 8.31 3.07
N GLY A 26 1.92 8.40 4.30
CA GLY A 26 1.66 7.44 5.38
C GLY A 26 2.64 6.27 5.44
N ASP A 27 3.53 6.09 4.47
CA ASP A 27 4.60 5.07 4.56
C ASP A 27 5.58 5.43 5.69
N GLU A 28 5.87 4.47 6.56
CA GLU A 28 6.93 4.56 7.58
C GLU A 28 8.22 3.94 7.05
N LEU A 29 9.32 4.70 7.10
CA LEU A 29 10.62 4.29 6.57
C LEU A 29 11.66 4.23 7.69
N TYR A 30 12.57 3.27 7.61
CA TYR A 30 13.70 3.22 8.54
C TYR A 30 14.81 4.15 8.05
N PHE A 31 15.16 5.09 8.91
CA PHE A 31 16.29 5.96 8.69
C PHE A 31 17.55 5.37 9.33
N MET A 32 18.60 5.22 8.54
CA MET A 32 19.92 4.81 9.00
C MET A 32 20.99 5.77 8.49
N GLN A 33 21.95 6.09 9.34
CA GLN A 33 23.15 6.82 8.95
C GLN A 33 24.35 5.87 8.95
N LYS A 34 25.02 5.75 7.80
CA LYS A 34 26.27 5.00 7.65
C LYS A 34 27.36 5.96 7.20
N GLY A 35 28.10 6.51 8.17
CA GLY A 35 29.07 7.58 7.93
C GLY A 35 28.40 8.83 7.37
N GLU A 36 28.81 9.25 6.17
CA GLU A 36 28.23 10.40 5.46
C GLU A 36 27.01 10.05 4.61
N ARG A 37 26.59 8.77 4.59
CA ARG A 37 25.42 8.33 3.81
C ARG A 37 24.19 8.25 4.70
N LEU A 38 23.12 8.86 4.21
CA LEU A 38 21.77 8.68 4.75
C LEU A 38 21.07 7.61 3.90
N ILE A 39 20.53 6.60 4.57
CA ILE A 39 19.82 5.48 3.94
C ILE A 39 18.39 5.51 4.47
N LEU A 40 17.43 5.54 3.55
CA LEU A 40 16.01 5.35 3.83
C LEU A 40 15.65 3.95 3.32
N ASP A 41 15.33 3.05 4.24
CA ASP A 41 14.93 1.68 3.92
C ASP A 41 13.41 1.60 3.81
N MET A 42 12.94 1.06 2.68
CA MET A 42 11.53 0.93 2.33
C MET A 42 10.99 -0.49 2.54
N THR A 43 11.82 -1.44 2.98
CA THR A 43 11.47 -2.86 3.06
C THR A 43 10.20 -3.09 3.89
N GLU A 44 10.11 -2.48 5.07
CA GLU A 44 8.91 -2.64 5.91
C GLU A 44 7.68 -1.92 5.34
N ALA A 45 7.85 -0.75 4.71
CA ALA A 45 6.74 -0.07 4.05
C ALA A 45 6.15 -0.92 2.92
N ASP A 46 7.00 -1.56 2.11
CA ASP A 46 6.57 -2.47 1.05
C ASP A 46 5.84 -3.70 1.61
N ILE A 47 6.38 -4.30 2.69
CA ILE A 47 5.73 -5.44 3.39
C ILE A 47 4.37 -5.03 3.95
N ASN A 48 4.27 -3.87 4.60
CA ASN A 48 3.03 -3.39 5.19
C ASN A 48 1.98 -3.11 4.12
N ARG A 49 2.36 -2.48 2.99
CA ARG A 49 1.45 -2.30 1.85
C ARG A 49 0.95 -3.64 1.29
N ALA A 50 1.85 -4.59 1.09
CA ALA A 50 1.46 -5.93 0.62
C ALA A 50 0.48 -6.60 1.60
N ARG A 51 0.75 -6.51 2.92
CA ARG A 51 -0.15 -7.02 3.95
C ARG A 51 -1.51 -6.35 3.88
N THR A 52 -1.59 -5.02 3.79
CA THR A 52 -2.87 -4.30 3.69
C THR A 52 -3.67 -4.72 2.45
N ILE A 53 -3.02 -4.91 1.30
CA ILE A 53 -3.69 -5.40 0.07
C ILE A 53 -4.23 -6.80 0.28
N ILE A 54 -3.43 -7.69 0.86
CA ILE A 54 -3.82 -9.07 1.13
C ILE A 54 -5.00 -9.10 2.10
N GLU A 55 -4.90 -8.42 3.24
CA GLU A 55 -5.96 -8.37 4.25
C GLU A 55 -7.26 -7.79 3.67
N LYS A 56 -7.18 -6.72 2.88
CA LYS A 56 -8.33 -6.16 2.19
C LYS A 56 -8.94 -7.13 1.18
N GLY A 57 -8.13 -7.94 0.50
CA GLY A 57 -8.61 -9.02 -0.36
C GLY A 57 -9.40 -10.08 0.42
N PHE A 58 -9.10 -10.28 1.70
CA PHE A 58 -9.83 -11.20 2.57
C PHE A 58 -11.06 -10.57 3.25
N ASP A 59 -11.33 -9.28 3.06
CA ASP A 59 -12.51 -8.62 3.64
C ASP A 59 -13.82 -9.29 3.20
N ASP A 60 -13.87 -9.87 2.00
CA ASP A 60 -15.08 -10.54 1.51
C ASP A 60 -15.44 -11.75 2.38
N PHE A 61 -14.46 -12.49 2.88
CA PHE A 61 -14.71 -13.57 3.83
C PHE A 61 -15.08 -13.03 5.22
N LYS A 62 -14.37 -11.99 5.68
CA LYS A 62 -14.59 -11.38 6.99
C LYS A 62 -16.00 -10.78 7.12
N TYR A 63 -16.50 -10.14 6.07
CA TYR A 63 -17.81 -9.50 6.03
C TYR A 63 -18.88 -10.38 5.39
N ASN A 64 -18.60 -11.67 5.19
CA ASN A 64 -19.53 -12.65 4.63
C ASN A 64 -20.16 -12.19 3.29
N ARG A 65 -19.34 -11.57 2.43
CA ARG A 65 -19.68 -11.10 1.08
C ARG A 65 -19.40 -12.15 0.00
N THR A 66 -19.12 -13.38 0.42
CA THR A 66 -18.98 -14.54 -0.46
C THR A 66 -20.34 -15.15 -0.76
N LEU A 67 -20.53 -15.65 -1.98
CA LEU A 67 -21.73 -16.35 -2.41
C LEU A 67 -21.38 -17.79 -2.77
N THR A 68 -22.25 -18.73 -2.41
CA THR A 68 -22.24 -20.08 -2.99
C THR A 68 -22.67 -20.02 -4.46
N GLU A 69 -22.37 -21.08 -5.21
CA GLU A 69 -22.76 -21.19 -6.62
C GLU A 69 -24.29 -21.11 -6.80
N ASP A 70 -25.06 -21.74 -5.92
CA ASP A 70 -26.52 -21.66 -5.91
C ASP A 70 -27.02 -20.23 -5.63
N GLU A 71 -26.40 -19.52 -4.68
CA GLU A 71 -26.75 -18.12 -4.40
C GLU A 71 -26.39 -17.20 -5.57
N MET A 72 -25.24 -17.45 -6.21
CA MET A 72 -24.83 -16.73 -7.41
C MET A 72 -25.79 -16.98 -8.58
N ALA A 73 -26.20 -18.24 -8.80
CA ALA A 73 -27.19 -18.63 -9.80
C ALA A 73 -28.54 -17.94 -9.56
N LYS A 74 -28.99 -17.87 -8.30
CA LYS A 74 -30.22 -17.15 -7.92
C LYS A 74 -30.12 -15.65 -8.19
N LEU A 75 -29.00 -15.02 -7.83
CA LEU A 75 -28.82 -13.57 -7.96
C LEU A 75 -28.57 -13.13 -9.42
N LEU A 76 -27.78 -13.90 -10.16
CA LEU A 76 -27.25 -13.53 -11.47
C LEU A 76 -27.83 -14.34 -12.63
N GLY A 77 -28.67 -15.35 -12.38
CA GLY A 77 -29.28 -16.16 -13.43
C GLY A 77 -30.10 -15.35 -14.44
N LYS A 78 -30.72 -14.25 -14.00
CA LYS A 78 -31.41 -13.29 -14.90
C LYS A 78 -30.48 -12.60 -15.91
N TYR A 79 -29.17 -12.60 -15.65
CA TYR A 79 -28.12 -12.08 -16.53
C TYR A 79 -27.40 -13.17 -17.34
N GLY A 80 -27.88 -14.42 -17.30
CA GLY A 80 -27.33 -15.53 -18.10
C GLY A 80 -26.27 -16.38 -17.40
N TRP A 81 -26.05 -16.18 -16.10
CA TRP A 81 -25.21 -17.10 -15.33
C TRP A 81 -25.91 -18.48 -15.22
N HIS A 82 -25.23 -19.56 -15.63
CA HIS A 82 -25.77 -20.92 -15.85
C HIS A 82 -26.84 -21.09 -16.96
N LYS A 83 -26.92 -20.18 -17.94
CA LYS A 83 -27.62 -20.50 -19.20
C LYS A 83 -26.75 -21.28 -20.17
#